data_AF-A0A9X0L477-F1
#
_entry.id   AF-A0A9X0L477-F1
#
_cell.length_a   1.000
_cell.length_b   1.000
_cell.length_c   1.000
_cell.angle_alpha   90.00
_cell.angle_beta   90.00
_cell.angle_gamma   90.00
#
_symmetry.space_group_name_H-M   'P 1'
#
loop_
_entity.id
_entity.type
_entity.pdbx_description
1 polymer ?
#
loop_
_entity_poly.entity_id
_entity_poly.type
_entity_poly.pdbx_seq_one_letter_code
_entity_poly.pdbx_strand_id
1 'polypeptide(L)'
;MSGAFALLLSSPAAAQTQAPADSVDMLVKQAMQQLRIPGLQLAVVRHGQVVKLGNYGLSNVQDSVPVTRQTRFFLNSITKAFVGVAVMQLVEAGKLDVAAPVGRYLPELPAAWHPVTVRQLLTHTSGLPDIMPEDAMVTENNEKAAWAQVQTQPLDFPAGQQFAYNQTNYLLLGKLIDKLSGQPFAQFIRQRQLEVVGMPRTTAGDAHDVLPRMARGYTYTQYIDGQVRRGKQMRNLFEVFPPSLRTAAGMSSTAEEMARWVIALQQGKLLQPASITTLWTPGRLNDGTQRSFGGKLTGYALGWPTVDRPEHPAVAPVGGGRSAVFVYPHDDLAIVVLTNLQGASPERFVDELAACYIPDMRAADGFGLPPVVRALHRTLRQRGFQHAEAEVRKAKRQNPNYQLTEADVNAWGYILMQQGQMANALSVFQLNVRLYPNSANTYDSLAEAYAEMGNKKLATQNYARALQLNPQNKTAAEYLKN
;
A
#
# COMPACT_ATOMS: atom_id res chain seq x y z
N MET A 1 20.51 -59.43 41.29
CA MET A 1 20.63 -57.96 41.23
C MET A 1 21.27 -57.60 39.91
N SER A 2 20.46 -57.19 38.92
CA SER A 2 20.95 -56.69 37.63
C SER A 2 20.13 -55.45 37.29
N GLY A 3 20.72 -54.27 37.50
CA GLY A 3 20.10 -52.98 37.23
C GLY A 3 20.35 -52.57 35.78
N ALA A 4 19.27 -52.27 35.05
CA ALA A 4 19.33 -51.68 33.71
C ALA A 4 19.41 -50.16 33.83
N PHE A 5 20.45 -49.57 33.23
CA PHE A 5 20.63 -48.13 33.09
C PHE A 5 19.90 -47.65 31.83
N ALA A 6 18.84 -46.85 31.98
CA ALA A 6 18.18 -46.17 30.88
C ALA A 6 18.83 -44.81 30.65
N LEU A 7 19.49 -44.64 29.50
CA LEU A 7 20.00 -43.36 29.01
C LEU A 7 18.85 -42.53 28.42
N LEU A 8 18.44 -41.48 29.13
CA LEU A 8 17.53 -40.45 28.61
C LEU A 8 18.33 -39.47 27.75
N LEU A 9 18.14 -39.53 26.44
CA LEU A 9 18.60 -38.51 25.50
C LEU A 9 17.67 -37.30 25.60
N SER A 10 18.15 -36.22 26.21
CA SER A 10 17.49 -34.92 26.21
C SER A 10 17.70 -34.22 24.86
N SER A 11 16.65 -34.14 24.04
CA SER A 11 16.64 -33.30 22.84
C SER A 11 16.73 -31.82 23.24
N PRO A 12 17.57 -30.99 22.59
CA PRO A 12 17.61 -29.57 22.87
C PRO A 12 16.31 -28.93 22.36
N ALA A 13 15.54 -28.34 23.28
CA ALA A 13 14.38 -27.53 22.93
C ALA A 13 14.86 -26.35 22.07
N ALA A 14 14.38 -26.26 20.84
CA ALA A 14 14.57 -25.10 19.99
C ALA A 14 13.96 -23.88 20.73
N ALA A 15 14.82 -22.96 21.14
CA ALA A 15 14.38 -21.69 21.70
C ALA A 15 13.58 -20.93 20.63
N GLN A 16 12.25 -20.95 20.76
CA GLN A 16 11.40 -19.99 20.07
C GLN A 16 11.77 -18.62 20.62
N THR A 17 12.46 -17.81 19.81
CA THR A 17 12.65 -16.39 20.05
C THR A 17 11.28 -15.71 20.06
N GLN A 18 10.64 -15.67 21.23
CA GLN A 18 9.52 -14.78 21.48
C GLN A 18 10.06 -13.35 21.39
N ALA A 19 9.47 -12.56 20.50
CA ALA A 19 9.79 -11.14 20.38
C ALA A 19 9.65 -10.48 21.77
N PRO A 20 10.63 -9.66 22.22
CA PRO A 20 10.52 -8.92 23.46
C PRO A 20 9.31 -7.99 23.40
N ALA A 21 8.68 -7.70 24.55
CA ALA A 21 7.47 -6.85 24.74
C ALA A 21 6.93 -6.23 23.43
N ASP A 22 5.84 -6.81 22.93
CA ASP A 22 5.41 -6.82 21.51
C ASP A 22 5.84 -5.57 20.71
N SER A 23 6.93 -5.69 19.96
CA SER A 23 7.47 -4.65 19.08
C SER A 23 6.41 -4.09 18.13
N VAL A 24 5.40 -4.90 17.77
CA VAL A 24 4.28 -4.48 16.93
C VAL A 24 3.39 -3.48 17.67
N ASP A 25 3.09 -3.70 18.96
CA ASP A 25 2.29 -2.77 19.76
C ASP A 25 2.99 -1.42 19.92
N MET A 26 4.31 -1.42 20.08
CA MET A 26 5.09 -0.18 20.17
C MET A 26 5.04 0.61 18.85
N LEU A 27 5.29 -0.06 17.71
CA LEU A 27 5.24 0.57 16.40
C LEU A 27 3.84 1.12 16.08
N VAL A 28 2.79 0.36 16.40
CA VAL A 28 1.41 0.83 16.23
C VAL A 28 1.15 2.08 17.08
N LYS A 29 1.50 2.07 18.37
CA LYS A 29 1.29 3.23 19.26
C LYS A 29 2.09 4.45 18.80
N GLN A 30 3.33 4.24 18.34
CA GLN A 30 4.17 5.29 17.78
C GLN A 30 3.54 5.89 16.52
N ALA A 31 3.09 5.06 15.58
CA ALA A 31 2.40 5.51 14.37
C ALA A 31 1.12 6.28 14.73
N MET A 32 0.32 5.77 15.68
CA MET A 32 -0.88 6.46 16.16
C MET A 32 -0.57 7.83 16.76
N GLN A 33 0.48 7.95 17.57
CA GLN A 33 0.88 9.23 18.17
C GLN A 33 1.39 10.21 17.11
N GLN A 34 2.29 9.78 16.23
CA GLN A 34 2.90 10.63 15.20
C GLN A 34 1.85 11.13 14.19
N LEU A 35 0.94 10.26 13.77
CA LEU A 35 -0.09 10.55 12.77
C LEU A 35 -1.38 11.09 13.39
N ARG A 36 -1.48 11.08 14.72
CA ARG A 36 -2.66 11.45 15.51
C ARG A 36 -3.90 10.61 15.15
N ILE A 37 -3.71 9.30 14.97
CA ILE A 37 -4.77 8.34 14.67
C ILE A 37 -5.62 8.10 15.92
N PRO A 38 -6.94 8.38 15.90
CA PRO A 38 -7.78 8.19 17.07
C PRO A 38 -8.02 6.73 17.43
N GLY A 39 -8.34 5.89 16.44
CA GLY A 39 -8.69 4.49 16.63
C GLY A 39 -8.14 3.60 15.52
N LEU A 40 -7.66 2.42 15.92
CA LEU A 40 -7.01 1.45 15.03
C LEU A 40 -7.34 0.01 15.43
N GLN A 41 -7.60 -0.84 14.44
CA GLN A 41 -7.53 -2.29 14.57
C GLN A 41 -6.38 -2.86 13.75
N LEU A 42 -5.75 -3.89 14.31
CA LEU A 42 -4.67 -4.65 13.69
C LEU A 42 -5.03 -6.14 13.69
N ALA A 43 -4.73 -6.82 12.59
CA ALA A 43 -4.57 -8.27 12.58
C ALA A 43 -3.28 -8.65 11.86
N VAL A 44 -2.55 -9.62 12.40
CA VAL A 44 -1.41 -10.25 11.73
C VAL A 44 -1.73 -11.72 11.54
N VAL A 45 -1.67 -12.16 10.29
CA VAL A 45 -1.78 -13.54 9.86
C VAL A 45 -0.38 -14.03 9.52
N ARG A 46 0.01 -15.18 10.06
CA ARG A 46 1.24 -15.87 9.69
C ARG A 46 0.99 -17.37 9.61
N HIS A 47 1.47 -18.02 8.57
CA HIS A 47 1.29 -19.46 8.40
C HIS A 47 -0.18 -19.90 8.43
N GLY A 48 -1.02 -19.14 7.73
CA GLY A 48 -2.47 -19.36 7.67
C GLY A 48 -3.21 -19.18 9.01
N GLN A 49 -2.58 -18.59 10.03
CA GLN A 49 -3.17 -18.40 11.36
C GLN A 49 -3.09 -16.94 11.83
N VAL A 50 -4.10 -16.48 12.56
CA VAL A 50 -4.05 -15.15 13.19
C VAL A 50 -3.13 -15.22 14.40
N VAL A 51 -1.94 -14.63 14.30
CA VAL A 51 -0.94 -14.61 15.38
C VAL A 51 -1.03 -13.36 16.27
N LYS A 52 -1.67 -12.29 15.78
CA LYS A 52 -1.93 -11.09 16.58
C LYS A 52 -3.25 -10.44 16.20
N LEU A 53 -3.98 -9.97 17.21
CA LEU A 53 -5.09 -9.03 17.09
C LEU A 53 -4.86 -7.85 18.03
N GLY A 54 -5.04 -6.63 17.52
CA GLY A 54 -4.87 -5.40 18.28
C GLY A 54 -6.07 -4.48 18.11
N ASN A 55 -6.45 -3.82 19.21
CA ASN A 55 -7.51 -2.82 19.24
C ASN A 55 -6.99 -1.64 20.06
N TYR A 56 -6.92 -0.45 19.47
CA TYR A 56 -6.24 0.70 20.07
C TYR A 56 -7.08 1.96 19.93
N GLY A 57 -7.07 2.78 20.97
CA GLY A 57 -7.68 4.11 20.96
C GLY A 57 -9.21 4.09 20.93
N LEU A 58 -9.79 5.09 20.27
CA LEU A 58 -11.22 5.40 20.29
C LEU A 58 -11.86 5.22 18.90
N SER A 59 -12.94 4.45 18.84
CA SER A 59 -13.78 4.34 17.65
C SER A 59 -14.67 5.58 17.45
N ASN A 60 -14.95 6.30 18.54
CA ASN A 60 -15.62 7.59 18.53
C ASN A 60 -14.99 8.48 19.61
N VAL A 61 -14.41 9.59 19.18
CA VAL A 61 -13.74 10.58 20.03
C VAL A 61 -14.74 11.45 20.79
N GLN A 62 -15.86 11.84 20.17
CA GLN A 62 -16.86 12.70 20.82
C GLN A 62 -17.49 12.00 22.03
N ASP A 63 -17.79 10.71 21.88
CA ASP A 63 -18.47 9.91 22.91
C ASP A 63 -17.49 9.03 23.72
N SER A 64 -16.18 9.18 23.49
CA SER A 64 -15.11 8.41 24.15
C SER A 64 -15.31 6.89 24.08
N VAL A 65 -15.82 6.38 22.96
CA VAL A 65 -16.07 4.95 22.77
C VAL A 65 -14.77 4.25 22.35
N PRO A 66 -14.29 3.23 23.09
CA PRO A 66 -13.06 2.53 22.75
C PRO A 66 -13.21 1.66 21.51
N VAL A 67 -12.12 1.47 20.78
CA VAL A 67 -12.05 0.42 19.75
C VAL A 67 -12.09 -0.95 20.43
N THR A 68 -12.99 -1.81 19.95
CA THR A 68 -13.14 -3.21 20.40
C THR A 68 -13.02 -4.13 19.20
N ARG A 69 -12.90 -5.45 19.41
CA ARG A 69 -12.91 -6.45 18.31
C ARG A 69 -14.15 -6.38 17.42
N GLN A 70 -15.24 -5.81 17.92
CA GLN A 70 -16.52 -5.70 17.21
C GLN A 70 -16.68 -4.36 16.50
N THR A 71 -15.75 -3.41 16.71
CA THR A 71 -15.74 -2.12 16.02
C THR A 71 -15.46 -2.35 14.55
N ARG A 72 -16.33 -1.82 13.70
CA ARG A 72 -16.23 -1.89 12.25
C ARG A 72 -15.60 -0.63 11.69
N PHE A 73 -14.77 -0.78 10.67
CA PHE A 73 -14.13 0.31 9.95
C PHE A 73 -14.51 0.23 8.48
N PHE A 74 -14.62 1.39 7.84
CA PHE A 74 -14.81 1.44 6.39
C PHE A 74 -13.57 0.90 5.70
N LEU A 75 -13.79 0.05 4.72
CA LEU A 75 -12.75 -0.53 3.87
C LEU A 75 -12.41 0.39 2.69
N ASN A 76 -13.34 1.26 2.28
CA ASN A 76 -13.22 2.08 1.08
C ASN A 76 -12.79 1.19 -0.10
N SER A 77 -11.78 1.62 -0.86
CA SER A 77 -11.27 0.94 -2.04
C SER A 77 -10.76 -0.49 -1.82
N ILE A 78 -10.56 -0.97 -0.58
CA ILE A 78 -10.34 -2.41 -0.32
C ILE A 78 -11.56 -3.23 -0.77
N THR A 79 -12.75 -2.63 -0.86
CA THR A 79 -13.95 -3.25 -1.48
C THR A 79 -13.65 -3.83 -2.87
N LYS A 80 -12.76 -3.20 -3.63
CA LYS A 80 -12.35 -3.66 -4.97
C LYS A 80 -11.70 -5.04 -4.96
N ALA A 81 -11.05 -5.43 -3.85
CA ALA A 81 -10.49 -6.75 -3.66
C ALA A 81 -11.59 -7.84 -3.61
N PHE A 82 -12.72 -7.55 -2.94
CA PHE A 82 -13.90 -8.43 -2.92
C PHE A 82 -14.55 -8.55 -4.29
N VAL A 83 -14.61 -7.43 -5.03
CA VAL A 83 -15.10 -7.42 -6.42
C VAL A 83 -14.22 -8.27 -7.32
N GLY A 84 -12.90 -8.16 -7.21
CA GLY A 84 -11.95 -9.02 -7.92
C GLY A 84 -12.21 -10.51 -7.67
N VAL A 85 -12.40 -10.90 -6.41
CA VAL A 85 -12.76 -12.28 -6.05
C VAL A 85 -14.11 -12.67 -6.65
N ALA A 86 -15.13 -11.80 -6.58
CA ALA A 86 -16.44 -12.08 -7.15
C ALA A 86 -16.40 -12.28 -8.67
N VAL A 87 -15.61 -11.49 -9.40
CA VAL A 87 -15.42 -11.65 -10.84
C VAL A 87 -14.73 -12.97 -11.14
N MET A 88 -13.67 -13.33 -10.39
CA MET A 88 -13.01 -14.62 -10.57
C MET A 88 -13.91 -15.82 -10.21
N GLN A 89 -14.83 -15.67 -9.25
CA GLN A 89 -15.86 -16.69 -8.98
C GLN A 89 -16.82 -16.88 -10.17
N LEU A 90 -17.11 -15.81 -10.91
CA LEU A 90 -17.89 -15.90 -12.17
C LEU A 90 -17.08 -16.52 -13.31
N VAL A 91 -15.75 -16.29 -13.34
CA VAL A 91 -14.84 -16.96 -14.28
C VAL A 91 -14.81 -18.46 -14.03
N GLU A 92 -14.63 -18.89 -12.78
CA GLU A 92 -14.65 -20.31 -12.42
C GLU A 92 -15.99 -20.99 -12.71
N ALA A 93 -17.09 -20.24 -12.63
CA ALA A 93 -18.42 -20.70 -13.01
C ALA A 93 -18.66 -20.73 -14.53
N GLY A 94 -17.66 -20.36 -15.36
CA GLY A 94 -17.78 -20.30 -16.82
C GLY A 94 -18.70 -19.18 -17.33
N LYS A 95 -19.07 -18.23 -16.47
CA LYS A 95 -20.02 -17.15 -16.79
C LYS A 95 -19.36 -15.88 -17.33
N LEU A 96 -18.07 -15.71 -17.07
CA LEU A 96 -17.31 -14.53 -17.43
C LEU A 96 -15.91 -14.93 -17.92
N ASP A 97 -15.42 -14.20 -18.90
CA ASP A 97 -14.02 -14.20 -19.33
C ASP A 97 -13.45 -12.79 -19.12
N VAL A 98 -12.35 -12.67 -18.37
CA VAL A 98 -11.71 -11.39 -18.07
C VAL A 98 -11.06 -10.75 -19.30
N ALA A 99 -10.72 -11.54 -20.32
CA ALA A 99 -10.18 -11.03 -21.58
C ALA A 99 -11.29 -10.58 -22.55
N ALA A 100 -12.55 -10.95 -22.29
CA ALA A 100 -13.65 -10.59 -23.18
C ALA A 100 -14.01 -9.09 -23.07
N PRO A 101 -14.44 -8.47 -24.20
CA PRO A 101 -14.95 -7.12 -24.22
C PRO A 101 -16.21 -6.97 -23.34
N VAL A 102 -16.35 -5.86 -22.64
CA VAL A 102 -17.49 -5.58 -21.76
C VAL A 102 -18.80 -5.52 -22.53
N GLY A 103 -18.78 -5.07 -23.79
CA GLY A 103 -19.95 -5.02 -24.66
C GLY A 103 -20.57 -6.40 -24.95
N ARG A 104 -19.81 -7.49 -24.78
CA ARG A 104 -20.34 -8.86 -24.85
C ARG A 104 -21.41 -9.10 -23.78
N TYR A 105 -21.22 -8.52 -22.60
CA TYR A 105 -22.08 -8.75 -21.44
C TYR A 105 -23.04 -7.59 -21.21
N LEU A 106 -22.67 -6.36 -21.57
CA LEU A 106 -23.47 -5.15 -21.38
C LEU A 106 -23.63 -4.41 -22.74
N PRO A 107 -24.45 -4.94 -23.67
CA PRO A 107 -24.63 -4.35 -25.01
C PRO A 107 -25.39 -3.01 -24.99
N GLU A 108 -25.97 -2.62 -23.86
CA GLU A 108 -26.64 -1.33 -23.66
C GLU A 108 -25.68 -0.16 -23.41
N LEU A 109 -24.38 -0.42 -23.30
CA LEU A 109 -23.37 0.63 -23.10
C LEU A 109 -23.14 1.45 -24.38
N PRO A 110 -22.51 2.64 -24.28
CA PRO A 110 -22.03 3.34 -25.45
C PRO A 110 -21.13 2.43 -26.31
N ALA A 111 -21.34 2.43 -27.63
CA ALA A 111 -20.61 1.55 -28.54
C ALA A 111 -19.08 1.71 -28.44
N ALA A 112 -18.61 2.93 -28.17
CA ALA A 112 -17.19 3.23 -27.95
C ALA A 112 -16.58 2.50 -26.73
N TRP A 113 -17.40 2.11 -25.76
CA TRP A 113 -16.95 1.41 -24.55
C TRP A 113 -16.92 -0.10 -24.72
N HIS A 114 -17.63 -0.65 -25.71
CA HIS A 114 -17.74 -2.09 -25.92
C HIS A 114 -16.39 -2.82 -25.99
N PRO A 115 -15.34 -2.31 -26.68
CA PRO A 115 -14.06 -3.01 -26.80
C PRO A 115 -13.26 -3.10 -25.49
N VAL A 116 -13.58 -2.29 -24.48
CA VAL A 116 -12.88 -2.34 -23.17
C VAL A 116 -13.07 -3.71 -22.56
N THR A 117 -11.98 -4.40 -22.22
CA THR A 117 -12.05 -5.73 -21.61
C THR A 117 -12.37 -5.65 -20.12
N VAL A 118 -12.94 -6.71 -19.56
CA VAL A 118 -13.20 -6.79 -18.10
C VAL A 118 -11.91 -6.66 -17.30
N ARG A 119 -10.78 -7.20 -17.80
CA ARG A 119 -9.46 -7.03 -17.20
C ARG A 119 -9.06 -5.55 -17.14
N GLN A 120 -9.25 -4.79 -18.21
CA GLN A 120 -8.94 -3.36 -18.23
C GLN A 120 -9.79 -2.55 -17.25
N LEU A 121 -11.04 -2.95 -16.99
CA LEU A 121 -11.85 -2.36 -15.91
C LEU A 121 -11.20 -2.64 -14.54
N LEU A 122 -10.86 -3.90 -14.27
CA LEU A 122 -10.28 -4.32 -13.00
C LEU A 122 -8.92 -3.68 -12.73
N THR A 123 -8.11 -3.45 -13.76
CA THR A 123 -6.74 -2.91 -13.68
C THR A 123 -6.65 -1.39 -13.87
N HIS A 124 -7.79 -0.69 -14.04
CA HIS A 124 -7.84 0.76 -14.27
C HIS A 124 -7.09 1.24 -15.52
N THR A 125 -7.19 0.46 -16.59
CA THR A 125 -6.56 0.77 -17.89
C THR A 125 -7.62 0.84 -19.00
N SER A 126 -8.84 1.24 -18.66
CA SER A 126 -9.98 1.27 -19.59
C SER A 126 -10.01 2.52 -20.46
N GLY A 127 -9.52 3.66 -19.93
CA GLY A 127 -9.69 4.97 -20.54
C GLY A 127 -11.12 5.50 -20.49
N LEU A 128 -12.01 4.87 -19.71
CA LEU A 128 -13.36 5.38 -19.52
C LEU A 128 -13.32 6.73 -18.79
N PRO A 129 -14.27 7.64 -19.06
CA PRO A 129 -14.45 8.85 -18.27
C PRO A 129 -14.88 8.47 -16.84
N ASP A 130 -14.45 9.23 -15.83
CA ASP A 130 -14.82 8.97 -14.43
C ASP A 130 -16.18 9.59 -14.09
N ILE A 131 -17.09 8.79 -13.53
CA ILE A 131 -18.38 9.23 -13.03
C ILE A 131 -18.22 10.13 -11.79
N MET A 132 -17.09 10.01 -11.08
CA MET A 132 -16.77 10.77 -9.88
C MET A 132 -15.42 11.49 -10.04
N PRO A 133 -15.34 12.54 -10.90
CA PRO A 133 -14.14 13.36 -11.02
C PRO A 133 -13.82 14.08 -9.68
N GLU A 134 -12.60 14.59 -9.53
CA GLU A 134 -12.04 15.08 -8.25
C GLU A 134 -12.88 16.17 -7.55
N ASP A 135 -13.73 16.89 -8.28
CA ASP A 135 -14.60 17.97 -7.80
C ASP A 135 -16.09 17.57 -7.66
N ALA A 136 -16.47 16.36 -8.06
CA ALA A 136 -17.86 15.92 -8.06
C ALA A 136 -18.10 14.76 -7.09
N MET A 137 -18.96 14.99 -6.10
CA MET A 137 -19.52 13.90 -5.31
C MET A 137 -20.74 13.31 -6.03
N VAL A 138 -20.69 12.01 -6.31
CA VAL A 138 -21.88 11.24 -6.70
C VAL A 138 -22.55 10.76 -5.42
N THR A 139 -23.80 11.14 -5.27
CA THR A 139 -24.70 10.83 -4.15
C THR A 139 -25.92 10.10 -4.71
N GLU A 140 -26.76 9.54 -3.85
CA GLU A 140 -28.00 8.89 -4.27
C GLU A 140 -28.93 9.84 -5.06
N ASN A 141 -28.87 11.15 -4.77
CA ASN A 141 -29.75 12.14 -5.39
C ASN A 141 -29.35 12.53 -6.83
N ASN A 142 -28.08 12.36 -7.21
CA ASN A 142 -27.58 12.73 -8.54
C ASN A 142 -26.99 11.54 -9.33
N GLU A 143 -26.97 10.33 -8.77
CA GLU A 143 -26.39 9.13 -9.39
C GLU A 143 -26.89 8.88 -10.81
N LYS A 144 -28.21 8.95 -11.04
CA LYS A 144 -28.79 8.73 -12.37
C LYS A 144 -28.34 9.78 -13.38
N ALA A 145 -28.26 11.04 -12.96
CA ALA A 145 -27.80 12.14 -13.80
C ALA A 145 -26.30 12.03 -14.09
N ALA A 146 -25.49 11.71 -13.08
CA ALA A 146 -24.06 11.45 -13.24
C ALA A 146 -23.79 10.28 -14.19
N TRP A 147 -24.56 9.19 -14.07
CA TRP A 147 -24.48 8.05 -14.98
C TRP A 147 -24.86 8.43 -16.42
N ALA A 148 -25.95 9.17 -16.62
CA ALA A 148 -26.32 9.64 -17.95
C ALA A 148 -25.25 10.56 -18.56
N GLN A 149 -24.69 11.48 -17.75
CA GLN A 149 -23.66 12.41 -18.20
C GLN A 149 -22.36 11.70 -18.57
N VAL A 150 -21.86 10.79 -17.73
CA VAL A 150 -20.59 10.08 -18.00
C VAL A 150 -20.68 9.24 -19.27
N GLN A 151 -21.85 8.69 -19.60
CA GLN A 151 -22.08 7.94 -20.84
C GLN A 151 -21.98 8.78 -22.12
N THR A 152 -22.13 10.11 -22.03
CA THR A 152 -21.97 11.02 -23.18
C THR A 152 -20.54 11.46 -23.44
N GLN A 153 -19.62 11.17 -22.52
CA GLN A 153 -18.23 11.60 -22.63
C GLN A 153 -17.41 10.62 -23.49
N PRO A 154 -16.42 11.11 -24.25
CA PRO A 154 -15.48 10.25 -24.96
C PRO A 154 -14.61 9.47 -23.96
N LEU A 155 -13.86 8.48 -24.47
CA LEU A 155 -12.76 7.89 -23.70
C LEU A 155 -11.68 8.96 -23.49
N ASP A 156 -11.14 9.04 -22.27
CA ASP A 156 -10.04 9.93 -21.92
C ASP A 156 -8.74 9.53 -22.65
N PHE A 157 -8.57 8.23 -22.90
CA PHE A 157 -7.48 7.67 -23.68
C PHE A 157 -7.86 6.28 -24.22
N PRO A 158 -7.17 5.76 -25.25
CA PRO A 158 -7.42 4.41 -25.73
C PRO A 158 -7.11 3.34 -24.68
N ALA A 159 -7.97 2.33 -24.57
CA ALA A 159 -7.83 1.26 -23.58
C ALA A 159 -6.43 0.59 -23.62
N GLY A 160 -5.84 0.39 -22.45
CA GLY A 160 -4.51 -0.18 -22.25
C GLY A 160 -3.35 0.80 -22.42
N GLN A 161 -3.57 2.05 -22.84
CA GLN A 161 -2.46 3.01 -23.00
C GLN A 161 -1.95 3.60 -21.68
N GLN A 162 -2.84 3.85 -20.72
CA GLN A 162 -2.50 4.50 -19.46
C GLN A 162 -3.19 3.81 -18.29
N PHE A 163 -2.68 4.09 -17.08
CA PHE A 163 -3.36 3.78 -15.84
C PHE A 163 -4.06 5.05 -15.34
N ALA A 164 -5.38 4.97 -15.13
CA ALA A 164 -6.16 6.03 -14.50
C ALA A 164 -7.19 5.41 -13.57
N TYR A 165 -6.98 5.61 -12.27
CA TYR A 165 -7.84 5.05 -11.23
C TYR A 165 -9.24 5.68 -11.30
N ASN A 166 -10.24 4.87 -11.66
CA ASN A 166 -11.53 5.35 -12.13
C ASN A 166 -12.70 4.57 -11.51
N GLN A 167 -13.76 5.27 -11.09
CA GLN A 167 -14.91 4.63 -10.42
C GLN A 167 -15.94 4.04 -11.38
N THR A 168 -16.08 4.59 -12.59
CA THR A 168 -16.90 4.00 -13.68
C THR A 168 -16.53 2.55 -13.93
N ASN A 169 -15.24 2.21 -13.86
CA ASN A 169 -14.76 0.82 -13.97
C ASN A 169 -15.47 -0.12 -12.99
N TYR A 170 -15.55 0.25 -11.71
CA TYR A 170 -16.09 -0.61 -10.67
C TYR A 170 -17.61 -0.57 -10.60
N LEU A 171 -18.23 0.51 -11.05
CA LEU A 171 -19.67 0.55 -11.32
C LEU A 171 -20.03 -0.49 -12.40
N LEU A 172 -19.29 -0.53 -13.51
CA LEU A 172 -19.50 -1.52 -14.57
C LEU A 172 -19.25 -2.96 -14.10
N LEU A 173 -18.21 -3.19 -13.28
CA LEU A 173 -17.98 -4.50 -12.65
C LEU A 173 -19.14 -4.91 -11.74
N GLY A 174 -19.76 -3.96 -11.04
CA GLY A 174 -21.00 -4.17 -10.31
C GLY A 174 -22.13 -4.68 -11.20
N LYS A 175 -22.39 -3.96 -12.31
CA LYS A 175 -23.41 -4.36 -13.30
C LYS A 175 -23.15 -5.76 -13.89
N LEU A 176 -21.89 -6.10 -14.15
CA LEU A 176 -21.50 -7.44 -14.61
C LEU A 176 -21.82 -8.51 -13.56
N ILE A 177 -21.47 -8.26 -12.29
CA ILE A 177 -21.78 -9.19 -11.19
C ILE A 177 -23.30 -9.37 -11.07
N ASP A 178 -24.06 -8.29 -11.05
CA ASP A 178 -25.52 -8.33 -10.92
C ASP A 178 -26.15 -9.15 -12.06
N LYS A 179 -25.77 -8.84 -13.30
CA LYS A 179 -26.31 -9.49 -14.50
C LYS A 179 -25.97 -10.98 -14.58
N LEU A 180 -24.73 -11.35 -14.29
CA LEU A 180 -24.25 -12.73 -14.49
C LEU A 180 -24.54 -13.63 -13.28
N SER A 181 -24.63 -13.07 -12.08
CA SER A 181 -25.04 -13.81 -10.90
C SER A 181 -26.57 -13.91 -10.76
N GLY A 182 -27.32 -12.95 -11.31
CA GLY A 182 -28.76 -12.84 -11.14
C GLY A 182 -29.18 -12.21 -9.81
N GLN A 183 -28.25 -11.62 -9.06
CA GLN A 183 -28.52 -10.98 -7.77
C GLN A 183 -27.59 -9.78 -7.51
N PRO A 184 -27.98 -8.80 -6.68
CA PRO A 184 -27.14 -7.64 -6.40
C PRO A 184 -25.75 -8.00 -5.85
N PHE A 185 -24.71 -7.25 -6.21
CA PHE A 185 -23.32 -7.53 -5.87
C PHE A 185 -23.06 -7.71 -4.37
N ALA A 186 -23.79 -6.98 -3.51
CA ALA A 186 -23.66 -7.10 -2.07
C ALA A 186 -24.18 -8.45 -1.56
N GLN A 187 -25.26 -8.97 -2.16
CA GLN A 187 -25.79 -10.30 -1.89
C GLN A 187 -24.89 -11.39 -2.48
N PHE A 188 -24.50 -11.20 -3.74
CA PHE A 188 -23.21 -11.56 -4.36
C PHE A 188 -22.09 -12.07 -3.44
N ILE A 189 -21.21 -11.10 -3.18
CA ILE A 189 -20.58 -10.73 -1.91
C ILE A 189 -20.85 -11.68 -0.74
N ARG A 190 -21.96 -11.38 -0.06
CA ARG A 190 -22.33 -11.98 1.21
C ARG A 190 -22.39 -13.50 1.13
N GLN A 191 -23.10 -14.05 0.15
CA GLN A 191 -23.32 -15.49 0.03
C GLN A 191 -22.06 -16.23 -0.42
N ARG A 192 -21.31 -15.69 -1.38
CA ARG A 192 -20.19 -16.40 -2.02
C ARG A 192 -18.85 -16.20 -1.32
N GLN A 193 -18.76 -15.23 -0.40
CA GLN A 193 -17.53 -14.94 0.31
C GLN A 193 -17.74 -14.82 1.82
N LEU A 194 -18.64 -13.95 2.29
CA LEU A 194 -18.74 -13.62 3.72
C LEU A 194 -19.33 -14.77 4.54
N GLU A 195 -20.43 -15.37 4.09
CA GLU A 195 -21.08 -16.52 4.75
C GLU A 195 -20.17 -17.76 4.70
N VAL A 196 -19.48 -17.97 3.57
CA VAL A 196 -18.52 -19.07 3.37
C VAL A 196 -17.40 -19.06 4.42
N VAL A 197 -16.95 -17.87 4.85
CA VAL A 197 -15.82 -17.68 5.77
C VAL A 197 -16.24 -17.12 7.14
N GLY A 198 -17.54 -17.01 7.38
CA GLY A 198 -18.13 -16.59 8.66
C GLY A 198 -17.82 -15.14 9.04
N MET A 199 -18.08 -14.17 8.16
CA MET A 199 -17.87 -12.73 8.41
C MET A 199 -19.19 -11.96 8.63
N PRO A 200 -19.96 -12.23 9.71
CA PRO A 200 -21.27 -11.64 9.91
C PRO A 200 -21.27 -10.13 10.18
N ARG A 201 -20.12 -9.53 10.56
CA ARG A 201 -20.01 -8.09 10.80
C ARG A 201 -19.62 -7.31 9.54
N THR A 202 -19.25 -8.00 8.47
CA THR A 202 -18.86 -7.37 7.22
C THR A 202 -20.10 -7.12 6.38
N THR A 203 -20.33 -5.88 5.96
CA THR A 203 -21.45 -5.56 5.06
C THR A 203 -21.13 -4.34 4.21
N ALA A 204 -21.86 -4.22 3.11
CA ALA A 204 -21.97 -2.97 2.37
C ALA A 204 -22.80 -1.94 3.15
N GLY A 205 -22.47 -0.66 2.98
CA GLY A 205 -23.20 0.49 3.51
C GLY A 205 -22.33 1.76 3.54
N ASP A 206 -22.93 2.89 3.91
CA ASP A 206 -22.27 4.18 4.00
C ASP A 206 -22.70 4.98 5.24
N ALA A 207 -22.51 6.31 5.24
CA ALA A 207 -22.89 7.17 6.36
C ALA A 207 -24.40 7.42 6.52
N HIS A 208 -25.24 7.05 5.54
CA HIS A 208 -26.71 7.08 5.67
C HIS A 208 -27.26 5.79 6.30
N ASP A 209 -26.52 4.68 6.22
CA ASP A 209 -26.93 3.41 6.81
C ASP A 209 -26.69 3.37 8.34
N VAL A 210 -27.66 2.84 9.09
CA VAL A 210 -27.51 2.58 10.52
C VAL A 210 -26.71 1.30 10.73
N LEU A 211 -25.38 1.44 10.78
CA LEU A 211 -24.44 0.33 10.94
C LEU A 211 -24.00 0.19 12.41
N PRO A 212 -24.40 -0.88 13.12
CA PRO A 212 -24.00 -1.08 14.51
C PRO A 212 -22.48 -1.16 14.64
N ARG A 213 -21.95 -0.54 15.70
CA ARG A 213 -20.52 -0.56 16.09
C ARG A 213 -19.58 -0.02 15.02
N MET A 214 -20.08 0.85 14.14
CA MET A 214 -19.25 1.52 13.14
C MET A 214 -18.37 2.60 13.80
N ALA A 215 -17.08 2.60 13.48
CA ALA A 215 -16.17 3.65 13.90
C ALA A 215 -16.51 4.95 13.17
N ARG A 216 -16.52 6.06 13.90
CA ARG A 216 -16.68 7.40 13.32
C ARG A 216 -15.41 7.75 12.54
N GLY A 217 -15.54 8.10 11.27
CA GLY A 217 -14.43 8.57 10.46
C GLY A 217 -14.01 10.00 10.84
N TYR A 218 -12.71 10.26 10.79
CA TYR A 218 -12.09 11.55 11.05
C TYR A 218 -11.15 11.96 9.91
N THR A 219 -10.92 13.26 9.76
CA THR A 219 -9.94 13.82 8.83
C THR A 219 -9.37 15.14 9.36
N TYR A 220 -8.13 15.45 8.96
CA TYR A 220 -7.52 16.78 9.11
C TYR A 220 -7.52 17.55 7.79
N THR A 221 -7.99 16.94 6.71
CA THR A 221 -8.03 17.51 5.37
C THR A 221 -9.42 18.07 5.09
N GLN A 222 -9.47 19.24 4.48
CA GLN A 222 -10.68 19.93 4.08
C GLN A 222 -10.61 20.26 2.59
N TYR A 223 -11.75 20.18 1.92
CA TYR A 223 -11.93 20.68 0.57
C TYR A 223 -12.72 21.98 0.69
N ILE A 224 -12.06 23.12 0.46
CA ILE A 224 -12.65 24.46 0.57
C ILE A 224 -12.37 25.16 -0.75
N ASP A 225 -13.42 25.60 -1.44
CA ASP A 225 -13.34 26.29 -2.73
C ASP A 225 -12.53 25.51 -3.78
N GLY A 226 -12.74 24.19 -3.86
CA GLY A 226 -12.01 23.29 -4.76
C GLY A 226 -10.55 23.02 -4.37
N GLN A 227 -10.08 23.57 -3.24
CA GLN A 227 -8.70 23.41 -2.78
C GLN A 227 -8.60 22.51 -1.56
N VAL A 228 -7.61 21.61 -1.59
CA VAL A 228 -7.27 20.75 -0.47
C VAL A 228 -6.46 21.55 0.55
N ARG A 229 -6.97 21.67 1.77
CA ARG A 229 -6.31 22.33 2.89
C ARG A 229 -6.17 21.36 4.07
N ARG A 230 -4.95 21.17 4.55
CA ARG A 230 -4.69 20.36 5.76
C ARG A 230 -4.59 21.26 6.99
N GLY A 231 -5.51 21.08 7.92
CA GLY A 231 -5.59 21.84 9.17
C GLY A 231 -4.97 21.14 10.37
N LYS A 232 -4.93 21.86 11.50
CA LYS A 232 -4.57 21.28 12.81
C LYS A 232 -5.78 20.64 13.53
N GLN A 233 -6.99 21.08 13.20
CA GLN A 233 -8.23 20.64 13.83
C GLN A 233 -8.78 19.39 13.15
N MET A 234 -9.10 18.37 13.95
CA MET A 234 -9.77 17.17 13.48
C MET A 234 -11.25 17.44 13.22
N ARG A 235 -11.79 16.88 12.14
CA ARG A 235 -13.20 16.98 11.76
C ARG A 235 -13.79 15.59 11.56
N ASN A 236 -15.10 15.48 11.70
CA ASN A 236 -15.83 14.29 11.27
C ASN A 236 -15.69 14.14 9.75
N LEU A 237 -15.42 12.92 9.31
CA LEU A 237 -15.49 12.52 7.92
C LEU A 237 -16.86 11.88 7.67
N PHE A 238 -17.54 12.36 6.64
CA PHE A 238 -18.86 11.89 6.23
C PHE A 238 -18.75 11.37 4.79
N GLU A 239 -19.02 10.08 4.59
CA GLU A 239 -18.85 9.41 3.29
C GLU A 239 -20.16 8.77 2.87
N VAL A 240 -20.60 9.16 1.68
CA VAL A 240 -21.81 8.65 1.04
C VAL A 240 -21.37 7.88 -0.19
N PHE A 241 -21.86 6.65 -0.32
CA PHE A 241 -21.59 5.76 -1.42
C PHE A 241 -22.93 5.31 -2.01
N PRO A 242 -23.40 5.95 -3.10
CA PRO A 242 -24.63 5.53 -3.72
C PRO A 242 -24.56 4.05 -4.13
N PRO A 243 -25.68 3.31 -4.12
CA PRO A 243 -25.68 1.86 -4.32
C PRO A 243 -24.82 1.34 -5.48
N SER A 244 -24.81 1.98 -6.66
CA SER A 244 -23.99 1.53 -7.79
C SER A 244 -22.48 1.74 -7.63
N LEU A 245 -22.06 2.65 -6.75
CA LEU A 245 -20.65 2.92 -6.42
C LEU A 245 -20.19 2.15 -5.18
N ARG A 246 -21.07 1.39 -4.52
CA ARG A 246 -20.67 0.57 -3.38
C ARG A 246 -19.69 -0.54 -3.76
N THR A 247 -19.64 -0.97 -5.02
CA THR A 247 -18.60 -1.87 -5.55
C THR A 247 -17.21 -1.23 -5.55
N ALA A 248 -17.14 0.10 -5.58
CA ALA A 248 -15.90 0.84 -5.56
C ALA A 248 -15.37 1.07 -4.13
N ALA A 249 -16.25 1.30 -3.15
CA ALA A 249 -15.81 1.72 -1.81
C ALA A 249 -16.71 1.34 -0.62
N GLY A 250 -17.88 0.72 -0.85
CA GLY A 250 -18.98 0.70 0.11
C GLY A 250 -18.93 -0.40 1.17
N MET A 251 -17.85 -1.17 1.34
CA MET A 251 -17.78 -2.20 2.39
C MET A 251 -17.16 -1.70 3.70
N SER A 252 -17.53 -2.36 4.79
CA SER A 252 -16.96 -2.17 6.12
C SER A 252 -16.73 -3.52 6.79
N SER A 253 -15.72 -3.63 7.65
CA SER A 253 -15.35 -4.89 8.30
C SER A 253 -14.58 -4.67 9.60
N THR A 254 -14.12 -5.75 10.22
CA THR A 254 -13.20 -5.77 11.36
C THR A 254 -11.86 -6.38 10.91
N ALA A 255 -10.75 -6.04 11.55
CA ALA A 255 -9.45 -6.61 11.16
C ALA A 255 -9.41 -8.13 11.29
N GLU A 256 -10.12 -8.69 12.27
CA GLU A 256 -10.24 -10.14 12.46
C GLU A 256 -11.01 -10.84 11.32
N GLU A 257 -12.11 -10.24 10.85
CA GLU A 257 -12.86 -10.79 9.72
C GLU A 257 -12.07 -10.69 8.41
N MET A 258 -11.40 -9.57 8.17
CA MET A 258 -10.48 -9.42 7.03
C MET A 258 -9.35 -10.45 7.08
N ALA A 259 -8.77 -10.71 8.25
CA ALA A 259 -7.75 -11.74 8.40
C ALA A 259 -8.29 -13.14 8.05
N ARG A 260 -9.51 -13.49 8.49
CA ARG A 260 -10.16 -14.75 8.12
C ARG A 260 -10.43 -14.85 6.62
N TRP A 261 -10.84 -13.76 5.99
CA TRP A 261 -11.05 -13.70 4.54
C TRP A 261 -9.75 -13.90 3.76
N VAL A 262 -8.66 -13.25 4.18
CA VAL A 262 -7.34 -13.42 3.56
C VAL A 262 -6.84 -14.86 3.70
N ILE A 263 -6.95 -15.46 4.90
CA ILE A 263 -6.60 -16.87 5.14
C ILE A 263 -7.39 -17.78 4.20
N ALA A 264 -8.71 -17.61 4.13
CA ALA A 264 -9.57 -18.42 3.28
C ALA A 264 -9.24 -18.26 1.79
N LEU A 265 -8.89 -17.04 1.34
CA LEU A 265 -8.43 -16.80 -0.02
C LEU A 265 -7.12 -17.55 -0.29
N GLN A 266 -6.09 -17.38 0.55
CA GLN A 266 -4.79 -18.03 0.41
C GLN A 266 -4.88 -19.57 0.41
N GLN A 267 -5.79 -20.14 1.19
CA GLN A 267 -6.02 -21.59 1.30
C GLN A 267 -6.91 -22.15 0.19
N GLY A 268 -7.29 -21.34 -0.80
CA GLY A 268 -8.10 -21.79 -1.93
C GLY A 268 -9.57 -22.07 -1.60
N LYS A 269 -10.08 -21.57 -0.47
CA LYS A 269 -11.48 -21.77 -0.05
C LYS A 269 -12.46 -20.89 -0.85
N LEU A 270 -12.00 -19.74 -1.34
CA LEU A 270 -12.81 -18.79 -2.11
C LEU A 270 -12.63 -18.89 -3.63
N LEU A 271 -11.45 -19.32 -4.06
CA LEU A 271 -11.02 -19.43 -5.45
C LEU A 271 -9.98 -20.56 -5.57
N GLN A 272 -9.88 -21.19 -6.72
CA GLN A 272 -8.81 -22.15 -7.03
C GLN A 272 -7.44 -21.45 -7.06
N PRO A 273 -6.33 -22.15 -6.75
CA PRO A 273 -4.98 -21.59 -6.76
C PRO A 273 -4.62 -20.85 -8.06
N ALA A 274 -4.97 -21.40 -9.23
CA ALA A 274 -4.73 -20.76 -10.53
C ALA A 274 -5.49 -19.43 -10.69
N SER A 275 -6.70 -19.34 -10.15
CA SER A 275 -7.49 -18.11 -10.15
C SER A 275 -6.90 -17.06 -9.21
N ILE A 276 -6.30 -17.47 -8.09
CA ILE A 276 -5.59 -16.56 -7.17
C ILE A 276 -4.33 -15.99 -7.85
N THR A 277 -3.56 -16.84 -8.54
CA THR A 277 -2.42 -16.37 -9.35
C THR A 277 -2.88 -15.33 -10.37
N THR A 278 -4.01 -15.57 -11.05
CA THR A 278 -4.59 -14.63 -12.02
C THR A 278 -5.08 -13.34 -11.36
N LEU A 279 -5.72 -13.45 -10.18
CA LEU A 279 -6.25 -12.33 -9.39
C LEU A 279 -5.13 -11.36 -8.97
N TRP A 280 -3.97 -11.90 -8.59
CA TRP A 280 -2.84 -11.13 -8.06
C TRP A 280 -1.78 -10.77 -9.09
N THR A 281 -1.91 -11.23 -10.34
CA THR A 281 -1.02 -10.82 -11.43
C THR A 281 -1.38 -9.41 -11.91
N PRO A 282 -0.46 -8.42 -11.85
CA PRO A 282 -0.73 -7.06 -12.32
C PRO A 282 -1.07 -7.01 -13.81
N GLY A 283 -1.97 -6.10 -14.18
CA GLY A 283 -2.20 -5.75 -15.58
C GLY A 283 -0.97 -5.09 -16.21
N ARG A 284 -0.82 -5.25 -17.52
CA ARG A 284 0.20 -4.54 -18.31
C ARG A 284 -0.49 -3.57 -19.25
N LEU A 285 0.15 -2.42 -19.46
CA LEU A 285 -0.19 -1.49 -20.52
C LEU A 285 0.23 -2.05 -21.88
N ASN A 286 -0.22 -1.40 -22.95
CA ASN A 286 0.08 -1.79 -24.34
C ASN A 286 1.58 -1.75 -24.66
N ASP A 287 2.37 -0.96 -23.92
CA ASP A 287 3.83 -0.90 -24.01
C ASP A 287 4.54 -1.98 -23.17
N GLY A 288 3.78 -2.87 -22.52
CA GLY A 288 4.27 -3.93 -21.65
C GLY A 288 4.60 -3.51 -20.22
N THR A 289 4.56 -2.21 -19.90
CA THR A 289 4.86 -1.70 -18.57
C THR A 289 3.71 -1.93 -17.58
N GLN A 290 4.04 -1.90 -16.28
CA GLN A 290 3.06 -1.88 -15.20
C GLN A 290 2.99 -0.47 -14.59
N ARG A 291 1.79 -0.05 -14.20
CA ARG A 291 1.52 1.24 -13.57
C ARG A 291 0.45 1.09 -12.48
N SER A 292 0.50 1.99 -11.52
CA SER A 292 -0.43 2.09 -10.39
C SER A 292 -0.27 3.49 -9.77
N PHE A 293 -0.61 3.65 -8.49
CA PHE A 293 -0.52 4.91 -7.76
C PHE A 293 0.90 5.50 -7.64
N GLY A 294 1.94 4.72 -7.97
CA GLY A 294 3.34 5.12 -7.80
C GLY A 294 3.84 4.93 -6.37
N GLY A 295 5.05 5.42 -6.10
CA GLY A 295 5.72 5.17 -4.82
C GLY A 295 5.89 3.67 -4.58
N LYS A 296 5.36 3.15 -3.47
CA LYS A 296 5.42 1.72 -3.12
C LYS A 296 4.44 0.86 -3.91
N LEU A 297 3.32 1.43 -4.37
CA LEU A 297 2.28 0.70 -5.10
C LEU A 297 2.58 0.84 -6.60
N THR A 298 3.31 -0.13 -7.13
CA THR A 298 3.91 -0.06 -8.47
C THR A 298 3.09 -0.78 -9.55
N GLY A 299 2.18 -1.67 -9.15
CA GLY A 299 1.27 -2.36 -10.07
C GLY A 299 -0.18 -2.40 -9.57
N TYR A 300 -1.09 -2.81 -10.45
CA TYR A 300 -2.50 -2.99 -10.14
C TYR A 300 -3.01 -4.26 -10.84
N ALA A 301 -3.35 -5.27 -10.05
CA ALA A 301 -3.94 -6.54 -10.46
C ALA A 301 -5.47 -6.47 -10.42
N LEU A 302 -6.17 -7.60 -10.35
CA LEU A 302 -7.62 -7.63 -10.51
C LEU A 302 -8.38 -7.16 -9.25
N GLY A 303 -8.35 -5.85 -8.96
CA GLY A 303 -8.87 -5.26 -7.71
C GLY A 303 -7.85 -5.12 -6.59
N TRP A 304 -6.57 -5.33 -6.90
CA TRP A 304 -5.48 -5.36 -5.92
C TRP A 304 -4.32 -4.50 -6.39
N PRO A 305 -4.02 -3.36 -5.76
CA PRO A 305 -2.72 -2.73 -5.89
C PRO A 305 -1.62 -3.74 -5.52
N THR A 306 -0.45 -3.64 -6.13
CA THR A 306 0.68 -4.52 -5.88
C THR A 306 1.96 -3.74 -5.61
N VAL A 307 2.81 -4.33 -4.79
CA VAL A 307 4.18 -3.89 -4.52
C VAL A 307 5.09 -4.83 -5.30
N ASP A 308 5.44 -4.43 -6.51
CA ASP A 308 6.41 -5.16 -7.33
C ASP A 308 7.82 -4.77 -6.88
N ARG A 309 8.46 -5.70 -6.18
CA ARG A 309 9.86 -5.62 -5.75
C ARG A 309 10.44 -7.03 -5.70
N PRO A 310 11.76 -7.21 -5.95
CA PRO A 310 12.37 -8.53 -5.96
C PRO A 310 12.25 -9.28 -4.62
N GLU A 311 12.28 -8.53 -3.52
CA GLU A 311 12.28 -9.09 -2.17
C GLU A 311 10.98 -8.76 -1.46
N HIS A 312 10.29 -9.79 -0.96
CA HIS A 312 9.02 -9.66 -0.24
C HIS A 312 7.96 -8.89 -1.04
N PRO A 313 7.64 -9.31 -2.29
CA PRO A 313 6.56 -8.70 -3.06
C PRO A 313 5.24 -8.87 -2.32
N ALA A 314 4.32 -7.93 -2.55
CA ALA A 314 3.03 -7.94 -1.88
C ALA A 314 1.87 -7.59 -2.81
N VAL A 315 0.69 -8.10 -2.49
CA VAL A 315 -0.56 -7.47 -2.91
C VAL A 315 -1.09 -6.63 -1.74
N ALA A 316 -1.53 -5.42 -2.05
CA ALA A 316 -1.69 -4.35 -1.08
C ALA A 316 -3.00 -3.55 -1.30
N PRO A 317 -4.19 -4.13 -1.14
CA PRO A 317 -5.43 -3.35 -1.06
C PRO A 317 -5.32 -2.24 -0.02
N VAL A 318 -5.54 -1.01 -0.47
CA VAL A 318 -5.57 0.20 0.38
C VAL A 318 -6.87 0.94 0.15
N GLY A 319 -7.33 1.70 1.13
CA GLY A 319 -8.61 2.38 1.08
C GLY A 319 -8.67 3.65 1.92
N GLY A 320 -9.19 4.72 1.32
CA GLY A 320 -9.53 5.98 2.01
C GLY A 320 -8.36 6.68 2.70
N GLY A 321 -7.12 6.33 2.36
CA GLY A 321 -5.92 6.76 3.08
C GLY A 321 -5.96 6.41 4.57
N ARG A 322 -6.65 5.32 4.96
CA ARG A 322 -6.88 4.96 6.36
C ARG A 322 -6.92 3.46 6.65
N SER A 323 -7.05 2.64 5.61
CA SER A 323 -7.12 1.19 5.73
C SER A 323 -6.15 0.54 4.75
N ALA A 324 -5.45 -0.51 5.18
CA ALA A 324 -4.56 -1.30 4.34
C ALA A 324 -4.64 -2.79 4.70
N VAL A 325 -4.58 -3.64 3.69
CA VAL A 325 -4.37 -5.08 3.79
C VAL A 325 -3.17 -5.40 2.92
N PHE A 326 -2.10 -5.89 3.53
CA PHE A 326 -0.93 -6.35 2.78
C PHE A 326 -0.84 -7.86 2.94
N VAL A 327 -0.72 -8.56 1.83
CA VAL A 327 -0.43 -10.00 1.78
C VAL A 327 0.92 -10.15 1.10
N TYR A 328 1.84 -10.86 1.76
CA TYR A 328 3.18 -11.17 1.29
C TYR A 328 3.21 -12.66 0.91
N PRO A 329 2.88 -13.04 -0.35
CA PRO A 329 2.63 -14.44 -0.69
C PRO A 329 3.87 -15.32 -0.53
N HIS A 330 5.07 -14.75 -0.71
CA HIS A 330 6.33 -15.49 -0.56
C HIS A 330 6.74 -15.71 0.90
N ASP A 331 6.15 -14.95 1.83
CA ASP A 331 6.55 -14.93 3.24
C ASP A 331 5.49 -15.53 4.17
N ASP A 332 4.35 -15.95 3.61
CA ASP A 332 3.21 -16.50 4.35
C ASP A 332 2.79 -15.58 5.52
N LEU A 333 2.76 -14.28 5.20
CA LEU A 333 2.42 -13.19 6.11
C LEU A 333 1.31 -12.34 5.48
N ALA A 334 0.35 -11.94 6.28
CA ALA A 334 -0.60 -10.89 5.93
C ALA A 334 -0.84 -9.96 7.12
N ILE A 335 -0.98 -8.67 6.85
CA ILE A 335 -1.21 -7.63 7.86
C ILE A 335 -2.42 -6.81 7.44
N VAL A 336 -3.38 -6.70 8.35
CA VAL A 336 -4.57 -5.86 8.20
C VAL A 336 -4.46 -4.70 9.20
N VAL A 337 -4.48 -3.46 8.71
CA VAL A 337 -4.54 -2.25 9.52
C VAL A 337 -5.75 -1.44 9.11
N LEU A 338 -6.71 -1.28 10.00
CA LEU A 338 -7.91 -0.48 9.78
C LEU A 338 -7.90 0.69 10.75
N THR A 339 -8.00 1.92 10.26
CA THR A 339 -8.03 3.13 11.09
C THR A 339 -9.23 3.99 10.77
N ASN A 340 -9.63 4.82 11.72
CA ASN A 340 -10.71 5.78 11.52
C ASN A 340 -10.23 7.18 11.14
N LEU A 341 -8.99 7.34 10.63
CA LEU A 341 -8.43 8.63 10.22
C LEU A 341 -8.02 8.63 8.74
N GLN A 342 -8.73 9.40 7.91
CA GLN A 342 -8.30 9.68 6.53
C GLN A 342 -6.97 10.46 6.56
N GLY A 343 -5.99 9.95 5.81
CA GLY A 343 -4.63 10.46 5.76
C GLY A 343 -3.66 9.71 6.67
N ALA A 344 -4.11 8.77 7.50
CA ALA A 344 -3.24 7.89 8.28
C ALA A 344 -2.32 7.03 7.39
N SER A 345 -2.79 6.69 6.18
CA SER A 345 -2.04 6.00 5.13
C SER A 345 -1.24 4.77 5.64
N PRO A 346 -1.90 3.74 6.21
CA PRO A 346 -1.19 2.62 6.85
C PRO A 346 -0.20 1.88 5.96
N GLU A 347 -0.36 1.94 4.64
CA GLU A 347 0.59 1.43 3.64
C GLU A 347 2.00 2.01 3.78
N ARG A 348 2.15 3.16 4.44
CA ARG A 348 3.44 3.79 4.70
C ARG A 348 4.24 3.08 5.79
N PHE A 349 3.58 2.55 6.82
CA PHE A 349 4.24 1.92 7.98
C PHE A 349 4.01 0.40 8.10
N VAL A 350 3.15 -0.21 7.26
CA VAL A 350 2.88 -1.66 7.31
C VAL A 350 4.12 -2.53 7.14
N ASP A 351 5.10 -2.13 6.32
CA ASP A 351 6.35 -2.89 6.16
C ASP A 351 7.19 -2.89 7.45
N GLU A 352 7.07 -1.88 8.32
CA GLU A 352 7.74 -1.88 9.63
C GLU A 352 7.10 -2.90 10.57
N LEU A 353 5.77 -3.08 10.49
CA LEU A 353 5.08 -4.14 11.20
C LEU A 353 5.48 -5.52 10.64
N ALA A 354 5.60 -5.65 9.32
CA ALA A 354 6.08 -6.88 8.68
C ALA A 354 7.51 -7.23 9.09
N ALA A 355 8.38 -6.23 9.27
CA ALA A 355 9.76 -6.40 9.72
C ALA A 355 9.91 -6.99 11.14
N CYS A 356 8.83 -7.01 11.94
CA CYS A 356 8.78 -7.75 13.21
C CYS A 356 8.75 -9.27 13.00
N TYR A 357 8.25 -9.73 11.85
CA TYR A 357 8.10 -11.15 11.49
C TYR A 357 9.07 -11.60 10.41
N ILE A 358 9.52 -10.66 9.56
CA ILE A 358 10.46 -10.88 8.46
C ILE A 358 11.68 -9.98 8.74
N PRO A 359 12.71 -10.46 9.47
CA PRO A 359 13.85 -9.64 9.85
C PRO A 359 14.54 -8.96 8.67
N ASP A 360 14.56 -9.61 7.50
CA ASP A 360 15.12 -9.04 6.28
C ASP A 360 14.41 -7.75 5.83
N MET A 361 13.15 -7.53 6.20
CA MET A 361 12.39 -6.31 5.87
C MET A 361 12.69 -5.11 6.78
N ARG A 362 13.58 -5.23 7.76
CA ARG A 362 13.92 -4.10 8.62
C ARG A 362 14.57 -2.98 7.82
N ALA A 363 14.05 -1.77 7.95
CA ALA A 363 14.63 -0.58 7.33
C ALA A 363 16.10 -0.37 7.75
N ALA A 364 16.42 -0.69 9.01
CA ALA A 364 17.79 -0.70 9.50
C ALA A 364 18.70 -1.67 8.73
N ASP A 365 18.19 -2.75 8.16
CA ASP A 365 18.96 -3.71 7.34
C ASP A 365 19.00 -3.33 5.85
N GLY A 366 18.63 -2.08 5.53
CA GLY A 366 18.63 -1.52 4.19
C GLY A 366 17.45 -1.96 3.32
N PHE A 367 16.36 -2.45 3.93
CA PHE A 367 15.17 -2.81 3.17
C PHE A 367 14.60 -1.62 2.39
N GLY A 368 14.23 -1.85 1.13
CA GLY A 368 13.82 -0.80 0.18
C GLY A 368 14.97 -0.15 -0.60
N LEU A 369 16.23 -0.40 -0.23
CA LEU A 369 17.38 0.00 -1.05
C LEU A 369 17.57 -0.99 -2.23
N PRO A 370 18.11 -0.54 -3.37
CA PRO A 370 18.51 -1.42 -4.45
C PRO A 370 19.45 -2.54 -3.95
N PRO A 371 19.41 -3.77 -4.50
CA PRO A 371 20.14 -4.92 -3.96
C PRO A 371 21.64 -4.66 -3.74
N VAL A 372 22.29 -3.97 -4.68
CA VAL A 372 23.72 -3.62 -4.60
C VAL A 372 23.99 -2.65 -3.45
N VAL A 373 23.15 -1.63 -3.28
CA VAL A 373 23.26 -0.66 -2.17
C VAL A 373 22.98 -1.35 -0.84
N ARG A 374 21.97 -2.22 -0.77
CA ARG A 374 21.63 -2.96 0.45
C ARG A 374 22.73 -3.90 0.90
N ALA A 375 23.38 -4.61 -0.03
CA ALA A 375 24.53 -5.46 0.29
C ALA A 375 25.68 -4.64 0.90
N LEU A 376 25.96 -3.46 0.32
CA LEU A 376 26.94 -2.53 0.89
C LEU A 376 26.49 -2.00 2.26
N HIS A 377 25.24 -1.59 2.40
CA HIS A 377 24.66 -1.11 3.66
C HIS A 377 24.86 -2.11 4.80
N ARG A 378 24.53 -3.39 4.56
CA ARG A 378 24.71 -4.47 5.55
C ARG A 378 26.17 -4.63 5.96
N THR A 379 27.08 -4.57 5.00
CA THR A 379 28.53 -4.62 5.24
C THR A 379 28.98 -3.43 6.10
N LEU A 380 28.53 -2.22 5.78
CA LEU A 380 28.90 -1.00 6.50
C LEU A 380 28.26 -0.89 7.89
N ARG A 381 27.11 -1.52 8.14
CA ARG A 381 26.57 -1.60 9.50
C ARG A 381 27.43 -2.42 10.44
N GLN A 382 28.12 -3.44 9.91
CA GLN A 382 29.02 -4.28 10.71
C GLN A 382 30.42 -3.66 10.85
N ARG A 383 30.91 -3.04 9.78
CA ARG A 383 32.31 -2.56 9.70
C ARG A 383 32.45 -1.07 10.01
N GLY A 384 31.38 -0.30 9.92
CA GLY A 384 31.33 1.16 10.04
C GLY A 384 31.25 1.86 8.67
N PHE A 385 30.40 2.89 8.59
CA PHE A 385 30.14 3.65 7.36
C PHE A 385 31.35 4.45 6.86
N GLN A 386 32.30 4.78 7.73
CA GLN A 386 33.57 5.40 7.35
C GLN A 386 34.40 4.54 6.38
N HIS A 387 34.14 3.23 6.30
CA HIS A 387 34.81 2.32 5.38
C HIS A 387 34.11 2.17 4.01
N ALA A 388 33.07 2.96 3.73
CA ALA A 388 32.26 2.89 2.50
C ALA A 388 33.10 2.77 1.22
N GLU A 389 34.09 3.63 1.05
CA GLU A 389 34.94 3.65 -0.13
C GLU A 389 35.83 2.40 -0.25
N ALA A 390 36.36 1.92 0.88
CA ALA A 390 37.18 0.71 0.90
C ALA A 390 36.36 -0.51 0.49
N GLU A 391 35.12 -0.63 0.99
CA GLU A 391 34.22 -1.71 0.63
C GLU A 391 33.76 -1.63 -0.84
N VAL A 392 33.47 -0.43 -1.36
CA VAL A 392 33.15 -0.26 -2.78
C VAL A 392 34.33 -0.67 -3.67
N ARG A 393 35.56 -0.27 -3.31
CA ARG A 393 36.77 -0.72 -4.04
C ARG A 393 36.94 -2.23 -4.01
N LYS A 394 36.70 -2.86 -2.85
CA LYS A 394 36.76 -4.31 -2.69
C LYS A 394 35.71 -5.00 -3.56
N ALA A 395 34.46 -4.53 -3.53
CA ALA A 395 33.37 -5.09 -4.33
C ALA A 395 33.63 -4.99 -5.84
N LYS A 396 34.14 -3.85 -6.32
CA LYS A 396 34.56 -3.67 -7.72
C LYS A 396 35.69 -4.61 -8.16
N ARG A 397 36.64 -4.92 -7.27
CA ARG A 397 37.70 -5.91 -7.57
C ARG A 397 37.16 -7.33 -7.67
N GLN A 398 36.14 -7.67 -6.89
CA GLN A 398 35.54 -9.00 -6.87
C GLN A 398 34.55 -9.22 -8.02
N ASN A 399 33.83 -8.16 -8.40
CA ASN A 399 32.89 -8.16 -9.50
C ASN A 399 33.09 -6.89 -10.35
N PRO A 400 33.70 -7.01 -11.55
CA PRO A 400 33.88 -5.87 -12.46
C PRO A 400 32.57 -5.17 -12.85
N ASN A 401 31.43 -5.87 -12.80
CA ASN A 401 30.10 -5.31 -13.10
C ASN A 401 29.45 -4.63 -11.89
N TYR A 402 30.14 -4.53 -10.75
CA TYR A 402 29.62 -3.83 -9.58
C TYR A 402 29.48 -2.34 -9.87
N GLN A 403 28.24 -1.85 -9.87
CA GLN A 403 27.92 -0.45 -10.10
C GLN A 403 26.94 0.06 -9.05
N LEU A 404 27.25 1.24 -8.51
CA LEU A 404 26.34 2.04 -7.70
C LEU A 404 25.99 3.27 -8.51
N THR A 405 24.71 3.56 -8.75
CA THR A 405 24.33 4.79 -9.47
C THR A 405 24.37 5.99 -8.53
N GLU A 406 24.56 7.19 -9.08
CA GLU A 406 24.53 8.43 -8.30
C GLU A 406 23.20 8.58 -7.54
N ALA A 407 22.08 8.34 -8.23
CA ALA A 407 20.74 8.48 -7.68
C ALA A 407 20.49 7.51 -6.52
N ASP A 408 20.92 6.26 -6.65
CA ASP A 408 20.72 5.25 -5.61
C ASP A 408 21.52 5.56 -4.34
N VAL A 409 22.77 6.01 -4.49
CA VAL A 409 23.61 6.41 -3.34
C VAL A 409 23.06 7.68 -2.70
N ASN A 410 22.54 8.62 -3.50
CA ASN A 410 21.92 9.84 -2.98
C ASN A 410 20.66 9.53 -2.18
N ALA A 411 19.74 8.73 -2.74
CA ALA A 411 18.52 8.30 -2.07
C ALA A 411 18.83 7.56 -0.76
N TRP A 412 19.87 6.71 -0.75
CA TRP A 412 20.34 6.04 0.45
C TRP A 412 20.80 7.01 1.54
N GLY A 413 21.54 8.07 1.18
CA GLY A 413 21.95 9.13 2.11
C GLY A 413 20.74 9.79 2.79
N TYR A 414 19.72 10.16 2.02
CA TYR A 414 18.49 10.76 2.56
C TYR A 414 17.69 9.80 3.43
N ILE A 415 17.62 8.51 3.08
CA ILE A 415 17.00 7.48 3.94
C ILE A 415 17.68 7.44 5.31
N LEU A 416 19.01 7.50 5.37
CA LEU A 416 19.74 7.54 6.63
C LEU A 416 19.50 8.83 7.41
N MET A 417 19.39 9.99 6.74
CA MET A 417 19.03 11.26 7.39
C MET A 417 17.65 11.18 8.03
N GLN A 418 16.65 10.67 7.30
CA GLN A 418 15.29 10.50 7.81
C GLN A 418 15.22 9.55 9.01
N GLN A 419 16.12 8.57 9.08
CA GLN A 419 16.30 7.67 10.22
C GLN A 419 17.11 8.29 11.38
N GLY A 420 17.52 9.56 11.29
CA GLY A 420 18.33 10.26 12.29
C GLY A 420 19.80 9.80 12.32
N GLN A 421 20.25 9.00 11.35
CA GLN A 421 21.61 8.46 11.30
C GLN A 421 22.58 9.41 10.59
N MET A 422 22.71 10.63 11.12
CA MET A 422 23.38 11.71 10.40
C MET A 422 24.85 11.44 10.04
N ALA A 423 25.61 10.82 10.94
CA ALA A 423 27.01 10.46 10.67
C ALA A 423 27.15 9.41 9.55
N ASN A 424 26.21 8.47 9.47
CA ASN A 424 26.18 7.45 8.42
C ASN A 424 25.77 8.09 7.08
N ALA A 425 24.75 8.95 7.10
CA ALA A 425 24.32 9.70 5.93
C ALA A 425 25.48 10.54 5.35
N LEU A 426 26.20 11.27 6.21
CA LEU A 426 27.36 12.06 5.80
C LEU A 426 28.42 11.20 5.09
N SER A 427 28.73 10.02 5.63
CA SER A 427 29.68 9.08 5.01
C SER A 427 29.21 8.60 3.63
N VAL A 428 27.89 8.39 3.45
CA VAL A 428 27.29 8.01 2.18
C VAL A 428 27.34 9.16 1.16
N PHE A 429 27.03 10.40 1.56
CA PHE A 429 27.14 11.54 0.64
C PHE A 429 28.58 11.83 0.24
N GLN A 430 29.54 11.69 1.17
CA GLN A 430 30.96 11.76 0.83
C GLN A 430 31.38 10.67 -0.16
N LEU A 431 30.89 9.44 0.00
CA LEU A 431 31.08 8.38 -1.00
C LEU A 431 30.51 8.80 -2.36
N ASN A 432 29.31 9.40 -2.39
CA ASN A 432 28.66 9.80 -3.64
C ASN A 432 29.51 10.82 -4.41
N VAL A 433 30.01 11.85 -3.73
CA VAL A 433 30.94 12.84 -4.32
C VAL A 433 32.20 12.18 -4.87
N ARG A 434 32.77 11.17 -4.18
CA ARG A 434 33.96 10.46 -4.68
C ARG A 434 33.67 9.61 -5.92
N LEU A 435 32.47 9.03 -6.00
CA LEU A 435 32.04 8.23 -7.15
C LEU A 435 31.66 9.11 -8.35
N TYR A 436 31.12 10.31 -8.09
CA TYR A 436 30.57 11.23 -9.09
C TYR A 436 31.04 12.68 -8.89
N PRO A 437 32.37 12.96 -8.94
CA PRO A 437 32.94 14.25 -8.54
C PRO A 437 32.61 15.44 -9.45
N ASN A 438 31.95 15.19 -10.58
CA ASN A 438 31.50 16.19 -11.54
C ASN A 438 29.99 16.46 -11.47
N SER A 439 29.26 15.79 -10.58
CA SER A 439 27.82 16.01 -10.41
C SER A 439 27.56 17.05 -9.34
N ALA A 440 26.90 18.15 -9.72
CA ALA A 440 26.46 19.20 -8.79
C ALA A 440 25.56 18.66 -7.67
N ASN A 441 24.68 17.70 -8.00
CA ASN A 441 23.72 17.10 -7.06
C ASN A 441 24.42 16.40 -5.88
N THR A 442 25.58 15.78 -6.11
CA THR A 442 26.32 15.11 -5.02
C THR A 442 26.91 16.09 -4.00
N TYR A 443 27.42 17.24 -4.46
CA TYR A 443 27.91 18.29 -3.55
C TYR A 443 26.77 19.01 -2.85
N ASP A 444 25.63 19.19 -3.53
CA ASP A 444 24.42 19.79 -2.95
C ASP A 444 23.91 18.97 -1.76
N SER A 445 23.71 17.66 -1.96
CA SER A 445 23.25 16.76 -0.90
C SER A 445 24.27 16.60 0.24
N LEU A 446 25.59 16.66 -0.08
CA LEU A 446 26.64 16.68 0.95
C LEU A 446 26.63 17.99 1.75
N ALA A 447 26.36 19.13 1.09
CA ALA A 447 26.28 20.43 1.74
C ALA A 447 25.09 20.50 2.70
N GLU A 448 23.93 19.97 2.29
CA GLU A 448 22.75 19.82 3.15
C GLU A 448 23.09 19.04 4.42
N ALA A 449 23.71 17.87 4.29
CA ALA A 449 24.11 17.08 5.46
C ALA A 449 25.05 17.84 6.42
N TYR A 450 26.01 18.60 5.89
CA TYR A 450 26.87 19.45 6.73
C TYR A 450 26.10 20.60 7.39
N ALA A 451 25.15 21.22 6.69
CA ALA A 451 24.32 22.29 7.21
C ALA A 451 23.43 21.78 8.36
N GLU A 452 22.78 20.63 8.17
CA GLU A 452 21.97 19.94 9.18
C GLU A 452 22.78 19.63 10.45
N MET A 453 24.06 19.26 10.29
CA MET A 453 24.99 18.99 11.38
C MET A 453 25.64 20.25 11.98
N GLY A 454 25.27 21.45 11.50
CA GLY A 454 25.79 22.73 11.99
C GLY A 454 27.19 23.10 11.49
N ASN A 455 27.77 22.35 10.54
CA ASN A 455 29.09 22.63 9.98
C ASN A 455 29.00 23.62 8.82
N LYS A 456 28.73 24.89 9.14
CA LYS A 456 28.56 25.98 8.16
C LYS A 456 29.72 26.08 7.17
N LYS A 457 30.97 25.96 7.64
CA LYS A 457 32.16 26.08 6.79
C LYS A 457 32.16 25.04 5.67
N LEU A 458 31.93 23.76 6.00
CA LEU A 458 31.91 22.70 5.00
C LEU A 458 30.64 22.77 4.14
N ALA A 459 29.50 23.18 4.70
CA ALA A 459 28.28 23.41 3.93
C ALA A 459 28.49 24.47 2.83
N THR A 460 28.99 25.66 3.20
CA THR A 460 29.31 26.75 2.25
C THR A 460 30.28 26.30 1.16
N GLN A 461 31.33 25.55 1.52
CA GLN A 461 32.30 25.03 0.53
C GLN A 461 31.66 24.09 -0.49
N ASN A 462 30.80 23.19 -0.05
CA ASN A 462 30.15 22.22 -0.94
C ASN A 462 29.03 22.86 -1.77
N TYR A 463 28.23 23.78 -1.21
CA TYR A 463 27.25 24.55 -2.00
C TYR A 463 27.94 25.42 -3.06
N ALA A 464 29.07 26.06 -2.74
CA ALA A 464 29.83 26.81 -3.72
C ALA A 464 30.32 25.91 -4.87
N ARG A 465 30.77 24.68 -4.56
CA ARG A 465 31.15 23.69 -5.57
C ARG A 465 29.96 23.21 -6.40
N ALA A 466 28.81 22.96 -5.77
CA ALA A 466 27.58 22.60 -6.46
C ALA A 466 27.15 23.69 -7.46
N LEU A 467 27.22 24.96 -7.06
CA LEU A 467 26.88 26.11 -7.90
C LEU A 467 27.89 26.31 -9.06
N GLN A 468 29.18 26.02 -8.83
CA GLN A 468 30.18 26.02 -9.92
C GLN A 468 29.86 24.96 -10.99
N LEU A 469 29.42 23.77 -10.57
CA LEU A 469 29.09 22.67 -11.47
C LEU A 469 27.71 22.86 -12.14
N ASN A 470 26.78 23.52 -11.45
CA ASN A 470 25.47 23.88 -11.96
C ASN A 470 25.05 25.27 -11.45
N PRO A 471 25.26 26.34 -12.24
CA PRO A 471 24.88 27.71 -11.85
C PRO A 471 23.38 27.93 -11.62
N GLN A 472 22.52 26.99 -12.04
CA GLN A 472 21.07 27.06 -11.83
C GLN A 472 20.61 26.38 -10.53
N ASN A 473 21.53 25.88 -9.70
CA ASN A 473 21.19 25.28 -8.42
C ASN A 473 20.65 26.35 -7.45
N LYS A 474 19.32 26.36 -7.26
CA LYS A 474 18.62 27.32 -6.41
C LYS A 474 18.93 27.13 -4.93
N THR A 475 18.96 25.88 -4.45
CA THR A 475 19.26 25.55 -3.04
C THR A 475 20.61 26.12 -2.63
N ALA A 476 21.64 25.84 -3.43
CA ALA A 476 22.99 26.36 -3.20
C ALA A 476 23.04 27.89 -3.25
N ALA A 477 22.39 28.50 -4.24
CA ALA A 477 22.36 29.96 -4.39
C ALA A 477 21.61 30.66 -3.25
N GLU A 478 20.56 30.06 -2.71
CA GLU A 478 19.80 30.58 -1.57
C GLU A 478 20.59 30.44 -0.26
N TYR A 479 21.24 29.29 -0.02
CA TYR A 479 22.04 29.09 1.18
C TYR A 479 23.20 30.07 1.27
N LEU A 480 23.92 30.31 0.17
CA LEU A 480 25.11 31.18 0.13
C LEU A 480 24.81 32.69 0.24
N LYS A 481 23.53 33.09 0.17
CA LYS A 481 23.10 34.47 0.39
C LYS A 481 22.90 34.81 1.87
N ASN A 482 22.71 33.79 2.71
CA ASN A 482 22.49 33.88 4.15
C ASN A 482 23.79 33.60 4.92
#